data_AF-A0A2V2MZ38-F1
#
_entry.id   AF-A0A2V2MZ38-F1
#
_cell.length_a   1.000
_cell.length_b   1.000
_cell.length_c   1.000
_cell.angle_alpha   90.00
_cell.angle_beta   90.00
_cell.angle_gamma   90.00
#
_symmetry.space_group_name_H-M   'P 1'
#
loop_
_entity.id
_entity.type
_entity.pdbx_description
1 polymer ?
#
loop_
_entity_poly.entity_id
_entity_poly.type
_entity_poly.pdbx_seq_one_letter_code
_entity_poly.pdbx_strand_id
1 'polypeptide(L)'
;MASESRIRTTLGPFTLENPFILASGPPTATADQIRHAFDAGWAGAVIKTIRPDEMVITDVSPRFSAWKDRDSTLLGFENIELLSKKSVSYWLIEISKLRREFPDKLLIASIMAGADPAEWQDLALKIQSAGAHAIELNFSCPHGMPERGLGAAIGQQADLVRELTTHVKKITTIPLIVKLTPNVTDIIPIAQAAIKGGTDMISAINTIQCLIGIDLDTFFPIPSVGGYSTYGGYSGPAVKPVGLRVVSQIAQAGSTPVIGIGGISSWNDATEYILAGASAVQVCSAVMWRGYGIIRELTTGLSEYLEEKGLSGPDVIRGKALSQITSHETLNRNIRGVPFVNQDTCTKCGTCVISCRDGGYQAIRMTNKGVAIDQERCDNCSLCSLVCPSKSITMISIRMDRQGAKS
;
A
#
# COMPACT_ATOMS: atom_id res chain seq x y z
N MET A 1 -20.74 13.47 15.40
CA MET A 1 -20.15 13.98 16.67
C MET A 1 -19.38 12.92 17.48
N ALA A 2 -20.00 11.93 18.15
CA ALA A 2 -19.24 10.93 18.93
C ALA A 2 -18.55 9.82 18.10
N SER A 3 -19.06 9.52 16.90
CA SER A 3 -18.46 8.53 15.98
C SER A 3 -17.31 9.11 15.14
N GLU A 4 -17.41 10.39 14.75
CA GLU A 4 -16.37 11.10 13.97
C GLU A 4 -15.10 11.37 14.80
N SER A 5 -15.23 11.59 16.12
CA SER A 5 -14.06 11.74 16.99
C SER A 5 -13.26 10.45 17.14
N ARG A 6 -13.89 9.28 16.91
CA ARG A 6 -13.29 7.95 17.18
C ARG A 6 -12.26 7.53 16.13
N ILE A 7 -12.33 8.08 14.93
CA ILE A 7 -11.39 7.73 13.85
C ILE A 7 -10.24 8.74 13.71
N ARG A 8 -10.16 9.73 14.60
CA ARG A 8 -9.05 10.70 14.64
C ARG A 8 -7.73 9.98 14.92
N THR A 9 -6.67 10.36 14.19
CA THR A 9 -5.34 9.76 14.30
C THR A 9 -4.24 10.83 14.33
N THR A 10 -3.05 10.45 14.76
CA THR A 10 -1.84 11.27 14.67
C THR A 10 -0.92 10.81 13.53
N LEU A 11 -0.40 11.75 12.74
CA LEU A 11 0.60 11.47 11.71
C LEU A 11 1.78 12.43 11.87
N GLY A 12 2.87 11.96 12.48
CA GLY A 12 4.00 12.83 12.83
C GLY A 12 3.51 14.02 13.66
N PRO A 13 3.71 15.28 13.19
CA PRO A 13 3.22 16.47 13.91
C PRO A 13 1.74 16.79 13.64
N PHE A 14 1.04 16.03 12.79
CA PHE A 14 -0.32 16.34 12.37
C PHE A 14 -1.36 15.54 13.16
N THR A 15 -2.51 16.17 13.45
CA THR A 15 -3.72 15.49 13.91
C THR A 15 -4.72 15.47 12.76
N LEU A 16 -5.21 14.29 12.39
CA LEU A 16 -6.10 14.09 11.26
C LEU A 16 -7.48 13.66 11.75
N GLU A 17 -8.55 14.22 11.18
CA GLU A 17 -9.92 13.83 11.48
C GLU A 17 -10.23 12.35 11.18
N ASN A 18 -9.48 11.74 10.24
CA ASN A 18 -9.50 10.32 9.92
C ASN A 18 -8.14 9.90 9.30
N PRO A 19 -7.79 8.60 9.21
CA PRO A 19 -6.47 8.18 8.74
C PRO A 19 -6.32 8.14 7.21
N PHE A 20 -7.31 8.59 6.43
CA PHE A 20 -7.35 8.38 4.98
C PHE A 20 -6.87 9.61 4.21
N ILE A 21 -5.83 9.41 3.40
CA ILE A 21 -5.18 10.44 2.58
C ILE A 21 -5.24 9.99 1.11
N LEU A 22 -5.45 10.90 0.16
CA LEU A 22 -5.25 10.56 -1.26
C LEU A 22 -3.76 10.45 -1.59
N ALA A 23 -3.37 9.38 -2.27
CA ALA A 23 -1.98 9.23 -2.72
C ALA A 23 -1.67 10.13 -3.93
N SER A 24 -0.40 10.50 -4.09
CA SER A 24 0.11 11.17 -5.30
C SER A 24 -0.10 10.28 -6.52
N GLY A 25 -1.02 10.68 -7.42
CA GLY A 25 -1.45 9.87 -8.56
C GLY A 25 -2.54 10.56 -9.40
N PRO A 26 -3.21 9.84 -10.32
CA PRO A 26 -4.30 10.40 -11.13
C PRO A 26 -5.43 11.08 -10.34
N PRO A 27 -5.82 10.63 -9.13
CA PRO A 27 -6.83 11.31 -8.32
C PRO A 27 -6.39 12.66 -7.72
N THR A 28 -5.13 13.07 -7.90
CA THR A 28 -4.59 14.34 -7.37
C THR A 28 -3.82 15.13 -8.43
N ALA A 29 -4.17 14.92 -9.70
CA ALA A 29 -3.53 15.55 -10.86
C ALA A 29 -3.95 17.02 -11.07
N THR A 30 -5.05 17.46 -10.46
CA THR A 30 -5.50 18.87 -10.47
C THR A 30 -5.97 19.34 -9.09
N ALA A 31 -5.98 20.65 -8.89
CA ALA A 31 -6.50 21.24 -7.65
C ALA A 31 -8.01 20.97 -7.47
N ASP A 32 -8.79 20.95 -8.54
CA ASP A 32 -10.23 20.68 -8.49
C ASP A 32 -10.55 19.26 -8.01
N GLN A 33 -9.71 18.29 -8.40
CA GLN A 33 -9.81 16.92 -7.89
C GLN A 33 -9.57 16.87 -6.38
N ILE A 34 -8.55 17.59 -5.89
CA ILE A 34 -8.23 17.66 -4.46
C ILE A 34 -9.35 18.37 -3.68
N ARG A 35 -9.89 19.48 -4.21
CA ARG A 35 -11.04 20.20 -3.64
C ARG A 35 -12.25 19.27 -3.48
N HIS A 36 -12.62 18.55 -4.53
CA HIS A 36 -13.72 17.58 -4.49
C HIS A 36 -13.46 16.46 -3.47
N ALA A 37 -12.22 15.99 -3.34
CA ALA A 37 -11.88 15.01 -2.32
C ALA A 37 -12.04 15.56 -0.89
N PHE A 38 -11.61 16.78 -0.64
CA PHE A 38 -11.79 17.42 0.67
C PHE A 38 -13.25 17.62 1.02
N ASP A 39 -14.07 18.08 0.06
CA ASP A 39 -15.52 18.19 0.21
C ASP A 39 -16.19 16.84 0.50
N ALA A 40 -15.64 15.75 -0.07
CA ALA A 40 -16.15 14.39 0.16
C ALA A 40 -15.79 13.82 1.55
N GLY A 41 -14.84 14.43 2.28
CA GLY A 41 -14.45 14.02 3.63
C GLY A 41 -13.07 13.37 3.77
N TRP A 42 -12.21 13.46 2.74
CA TRP A 42 -10.81 13.01 2.88
C TRP A 42 -10.05 13.90 3.87
N ALA A 43 -9.26 13.32 4.78
CA ALA A 43 -8.50 14.08 5.77
C ALA A 43 -7.25 14.76 5.17
N GLY A 44 -6.75 14.22 4.06
CA GLY A 44 -5.63 14.81 3.35
C GLY A 44 -5.47 14.34 1.92
N ALA A 45 -4.57 15.00 1.20
CA ALA A 45 -4.20 14.65 -0.16
C ALA A 45 -2.72 14.91 -0.41
N VAL A 46 -2.08 14.04 -1.18
CA VAL A 46 -0.75 14.24 -1.72
C VAL A 46 -0.87 14.65 -3.19
N ILE A 47 -0.38 15.84 -3.52
CA ILE A 47 -0.40 16.39 -4.87
C ILE A 47 0.38 15.49 -5.82
N LYS A 48 -0.11 15.28 -7.05
CA LYS A 48 0.63 14.57 -8.10
C LYS A 48 2.02 15.19 -8.26
N THR A 49 3.03 14.34 -8.19
CA THR A 49 4.46 14.71 -8.14
C THR A 49 4.81 15.90 -9.04
N ILE A 50 5.19 17.01 -8.43
CA ILE A 50 5.60 18.27 -9.07
C ILE A 50 7.06 18.15 -9.50
N ARG A 51 7.39 18.73 -10.64
CA ARG A 51 8.74 18.72 -11.23
C ARG A 51 9.18 20.13 -11.60
N PRO A 52 10.49 20.39 -11.80
CA PRO A 52 10.95 21.64 -12.41
C PRO A 52 10.31 21.81 -13.79
N ASP A 53 10.00 23.04 -14.20
CA ASP A 53 9.31 23.32 -15.46
C ASP A 53 10.19 22.96 -16.68
N GLU A 54 11.50 23.02 -16.50
CA GLU A 54 12.56 22.68 -17.44
C GLU A 54 12.64 21.17 -17.71
N MET A 55 12.19 20.33 -16.75
CA MET A 55 12.18 18.88 -16.90
C MET A 55 11.03 18.44 -17.81
N VAL A 56 11.21 18.51 -19.13
CA VAL A 56 10.15 18.15 -20.08
C VAL A 56 9.70 16.69 -19.91
N ILE A 57 8.40 16.52 -19.64
CA ILE A 57 7.70 15.23 -19.62
C ILE A 57 6.56 15.26 -20.63
N THR A 58 6.46 14.20 -21.42
CA THR A 58 5.36 13.97 -22.35
C THR A 58 4.91 12.54 -22.16
N ASP A 59 3.68 12.36 -21.68
CA ASP A 59 3.09 11.03 -21.58
C ASP A 59 2.81 10.46 -22.97
N VAL A 60 3.01 9.14 -23.09
CA VAL A 60 2.48 8.37 -24.20
C VAL A 60 0.99 8.04 -23.99
N SER A 61 0.32 7.53 -25.02
CA SER A 61 -1.08 7.09 -24.95
C SER A 61 -1.34 5.91 -25.89
N PRO A 62 -2.04 4.84 -25.45
CA PRO A 62 -2.53 4.61 -24.09
C PRO A 62 -1.42 4.39 -23.06
N ARG A 63 -1.69 4.66 -21.78
CA ARG A 63 -0.71 4.55 -20.67
C ARG A 63 -1.23 3.84 -19.42
N PHE A 64 -2.44 3.29 -19.50
CA PHE A 64 -3.05 2.48 -18.46
C PHE A 64 -3.60 1.21 -19.09
N SER A 65 -3.48 0.12 -18.35
CA SER A 65 -4.11 -1.15 -18.63
C SER A 65 -4.58 -1.76 -17.32
N ALA A 66 -5.58 -2.64 -17.39
CA ALA A 66 -6.17 -3.26 -16.21
C ALA A 66 -5.98 -4.78 -16.24
N TRP A 67 -5.66 -5.36 -15.09
CA TRP A 67 -5.75 -6.80 -14.90
C TRP A 67 -7.13 -7.11 -14.35
N LYS A 68 -7.81 -8.05 -14.99
CA LYS A 68 -9.16 -8.47 -14.64
C LYS A 68 -9.20 -9.99 -14.45
N ASP A 69 -10.11 -10.44 -13.59
CA ASP A 69 -10.43 -11.87 -13.50
C ASP A 69 -11.32 -12.34 -14.67
N ARG A 70 -11.75 -13.61 -14.62
CA ARG A 70 -12.60 -14.22 -15.66
C ARG A 70 -13.98 -13.58 -15.76
N ASP A 71 -14.46 -12.97 -14.68
CA ASP A 71 -15.76 -12.30 -14.60
C ASP A 71 -15.65 -10.80 -14.92
N SER A 72 -14.51 -10.36 -15.46
CA SER A 72 -14.18 -8.96 -15.76
C SER A 72 -14.10 -8.03 -14.54
N THR A 73 -13.97 -8.58 -13.34
CA THR A 73 -13.73 -7.80 -12.12
C THR A 73 -12.33 -7.21 -12.16
N LEU A 74 -12.20 -5.92 -11.85
CA LEU A 74 -10.90 -5.24 -11.77
C LEU A 74 -10.07 -5.76 -10.59
N LEU A 75 -8.88 -6.28 -10.89
CA LEU A 75 -7.89 -6.72 -9.89
C LEU A 75 -6.81 -5.65 -9.63
N GLY A 76 -6.58 -4.76 -10.61
CA GLY A 76 -5.63 -3.66 -10.52
C GLY A 76 -5.31 -3.04 -11.87
N PHE A 77 -4.34 -2.13 -11.86
CA PHE A 77 -3.86 -1.43 -13.05
C PHE A 77 -2.35 -1.48 -13.15
N GLU A 78 -1.87 -1.59 -14.38
CA GLU A 78 -0.54 -1.14 -14.77
C GLU A 78 -0.65 0.28 -15.34
N ASN A 79 0.32 1.12 -14.98
CA ASN A 79 0.45 2.45 -15.56
C ASN A 79 1.90 2.73 -15.98
N ILE A 80 2.03 3.46 -17.09
CA ILE A 80 3.29 4.06 -17.57
C ILE A 80 3.19 5.60 -17.57
N GLU A 81 2.41 6.14 -16.63
CA GLU A 81 2.17 7.59 -16.51
C GLU A 81 3.29 8.30 -15.74
N LEU A 82 3.74 9.45 -16.23
CA LEU A 82 4.82 10.21 -15.62
C LEU A 82 4.33 11.13 -14.47
N LEU A 83 4.99 12.28 -14.31
CA LEU A 83 4.78 13.26 -13.25
C LEU A 83 3.63 14.24 -13.59
N SER A 84 3.45 15.27 -12.78
CA SER A 84 2.48 16.34 -13.05
C SER A 84 2.75 17.04 -14.38
N LYS A 85 1.70 17.23 -15.19
CA LYS A 85 1.71 18.05 -16.42
C LYS A 85 1.54 19.54 -16.14
N LYS A 86 1.15 19.91 -14.93
CA LYS A 86 0.98 21.30 -14.51
C LYS A 86 2.32 21.88 -14.09
N SER A 87 2.52 23.17 -14.37
CA SER A 87 3.73 23.89 -14.03
C SER A 87 3.90 24.04 -12.51
N VAL A 88 5.13 24.34 -12.08
CA VAL A 88 5.42 24.74 -10.71
C VAL A 88 4.53 25.92 -10.32
N SER A 89 4.48 26.97 -11.16
CA SER A 89 3.68 28.18 -10.90
C SER A 89 2.19 27.92 -10.67
N TYR A 90 1.60 26.98 -11.43
CA TYR A 90 0.22 26.55 -11.21
C TYR A 90 0.06 25.98 -9.79
N TRP A 91 0.92 25.05 -9.41
CA TRP A 91 0.81 24.40 -8.10
C TRP A 91 1.10 25.35 -6.94
N LEU A 92 2.03 26.30 -7.06
CA LEU A 92 2.27 27.29 -5.99
C LEU A 92 1.01 28.11 -5.69
N ILE A 93 0.31 28.54 -6.75
CA ILE A 93 -0.95 29.29 -6.62
C ILE A 93 -2.03 28.40 -6.01
N GLU A 94 -2.20 27.19 -6.52
CA GLU A 94 -3.28 26.29 -6.07
C GLU A 94 -3.05 25.73 -4.67
N ILE A 95 -1.79 25.46 -4.26
CA ILE A 95 -1.45 25.11 -2.87
C ILE A 95 -1.91 26.23 -1.94
N SER A 96 -1.56 27.48 -2.26
CA SER A 96 -1.95 28.64 -1.44
C SER A 96 -3.48 28.78 -1.34
N LYS A 97 -4.23 28.51 -2.42
CA LYS A 97 -5.69 28.55 -2.42
C LYS A 97 -6.30 27.41 -1.59
N LEU A 98 -5.88 26.17 -1.86
CA LEU A 98 -6.37 24.99 -1.14
C LEU A 98 -6.11 25.10 0.37
N ARG A 99 -4.97 25.66 0.79
CA ARG A 99 -4.66 25.90 2.20
C ARG A 99 -5.57 26.92 2.87
N ARG A 100 -6.04 27.94 2.14
CA ARG A 100 -7.00 28.93 2.66
C ARG A 100 -8.42 28.38 2.71
N GLU A 101 -8.81 27.64 1.68
CA GLU A 101 -10.17 27.07 1.57
C GLU A 101 -10.37 25.89 2.53
N PHE A 102 -9.32 25.10 2.77
CA PHE A 102 -9.34 23.90 3.60
C PHE A 102 -8.22 23.95 4.65
N PRO A 103 -8.33 24.83 5.67
CA PRO A 103 -7.27 25.03 6.66
C PRO A 103 -6.97 23.78 7.49
N ASP A 104 -7.99 22.95 7.73
CA ASP A 104 -7.91 21.74 8.57
C ASP A 104 -7.52 20.47 7.81
N LYS A 105 -7.40 20.52 6.48
CA LYS A 105 -7.09 19.35 5.64
C LYS A 105 -5.60 19.26 5.37
N LEU A 106 -5.01 18.08 5.54
CA LEU A 106 -3.59 17.87 5.29
C LEU A 106 -3.30 17.91 3.77
N LEU A 107 -2.43 18.84 3.37
CA LEU A 107 -1.98 18.99 1.99
C LEU A 107 -0.47 18.77 1.91
N ILE A 108 -0.08 17.67 1.27
CA ILE A 108 1.31 17.27 1.07
C ILE A 108 1.67 17.51 -0.40
N ALA A 109 2.82 18.13 -0.64
CA ALA A 109 3.34 18.30 -2.00
C ALA A 109 4.38 17.23 -2.31
N SER A 110 4.04 16.29 -3.21
CA SER A 110 5.02 15.34 -3.74
C SER A 110 5.90 16.05 -4.77
N ILE A 111 7.22 15.91 -4.68
CA ILE A 111 8.18 16.52 -5.62
C ILE A 111 9.17 15.50 -6.17
N MET A 112 9.65 15.76 -7.38
CA MET A 112 10.76 15.06 -8.02
C MET A 112 11.56 16.05 -8.86
N ALA A 113 12.89 16.05 -8.71
CA ALA A 113 13.80 16.84 -9.52
C ALA A 113 14.91 15.97 -10.13
N GLY A 114 15.81 16.60 -10.89
CA GLY A 114 16.94 15.95 -11.54
C GLY A 114 17.98 15.40 -10.56
N ALA A 115 19.16 15.07 -11.10
CA ALA A 115 20.27 14.53 -10.31
C ALA A 115 20.94 15.59 -9.43
N ASP A 116 20.78 16.88 -9.75
CA ASP A 116 21.35 17.99 -9.00
C ASP A 116 20.54 18.25 -7.71
N PRO A 117 21.14 18.11 -6.51
CA PRO A 117 20.48 18.46 -5.25
C PRO A 117 19.92 19.88 -5.20
N ALA A 118 20.50 20.85 -5.94
CA ALA A 118 20.04 22.22 -5.96
C ALA A 118 18.61 22.36 -6.53
N GLU A 119 18.25 21.53 -7.52
CA GLU A 119 16.89 21.54 -8.09
C GLU A 119 15.86 21.06 -7.06
N TRP A 120 16.21 20.07 -6.25
CA TRP A 120 15.35 19.58 -5.15
C TRP A 120 15.15 20.67 -4.09
N GLN A 121 16.23 21.38 -3.74
CA GLN A 121 16.20 22.46 -2.76
C GLN A 121 15.34 23.64 -3.25
N ASP A 122 15.50 24.06 -4.50
CA ASP A 122 14.72 25.14 -5.10
C ASP A 122 13.21 24.83 -5.12
N LEU A 123 12.82 23.63 -5.58
CA LEU A 123 11.42 23.21 -5.53
C LEU A 123 10.88 23.18 -4.10
N ALA A 124 11.64 22.61 -3.16
CA ALA A 124 11.22 22.53 -1.77
C ALA A 124 11.04 23.92 -1.12
N LEU A 125 11.91 24.89 -1.41
CA LEU A 125 11.77 26.29 -0.96
C LEU A 125 10.51 26.94 -1.52
N LYS A 126 10.24 26.79 -2.82
CA LYS A 126 9.05 27.33 -3.47
C LYS A 126 7.78 26.73 -2.87
N ILE A 127 7.74 25.40 -2.71
CA ILE A 127 6.60 24.66 -2.19
C ILE A 127 6.30 24.98 -0.72
N GLN A 128 7.31 25.06 0.14
CA GLN A 128 7.08 25.45 1.54
C GLN A 128 6.57 26.90 1.62
N SER A 129 7.08 27.80 0.76
CA SER A 129 6.64 29.19 0.70
C SER A 129 5.18 29.34 0.23
N ALA A 130 4.70 28.41 -0.60
CA ALA A 130 3.28 28.34 -0.98
C ALA A 130 2.36 27.82 0.14
N GLY A 131 2.92 27.30 1.25
CA GLY A 131 2.17 26.91 2.43
C GLY A 131 1.76 25.44 2.51
N ALA A 132 2.39 24.55 1.72
CA ALA A 132 2.21 23.11 1.88
C ALA A 132 2.54 22.67 3.32
N HIS A 133 1.82 21.69 3.87
CA HIS A 133 2.07 21.22 5.24
C HIS A 133 3.33 20.37 5.36
N ALA A 134 3.62 19.60 4.32
CA ALA A 134 4.76 18.71 4.25
C ALA A 134 5.16 18.51 2.79
N ILE A 135 6.40 18.07 2.58
CA ILE A 135 6.94 17.71 1.27
C ILE A 135 7.18 16.20 1.23
N GLU A 136 6.70 15.54 0.19
CA GLU A 136 7.00 14.14 -0.10
C GLU A 136 8.06 14.03 -1.20
N LEU A 137 9.24 13.53 -0.86
CA LEU A 137 10.31 13.24 -1.82
C LEU A 137 10.01 11.93 -2.51
N ASN A 138 9.62 12.01 -3.79
CA ASN A 138 9.31 10.83 -4.57
C ASN A 138 10.59 10.25 -5.19
N PHE A 139 11.27 9.37 -4.47
CA PHE A 139 12.41 8.60 -4.99
C PHE A 139 11.98 7.29 -5.65
N SER A 140 10.74 7.18 -6.10
CA SER A 140 10.12 5.84 -6.26
C SER A 140 9.31 5.63 -7.53
N CYS A 141 9.30 6.59 -8.47
CA CYS A 141 8.69 6.37 -9.78
C CYS A 141 9.42 5.21 -10.51
N PRO A 142 8.75 4.09 -10.80
CA PRO A 142 9.43 2.88 -11.28
C PRO A 142 9.58 2.81 -12.80
N HIS A 143 9.03 3.78 -13.55
CA HIS A 143 8.99 3.77 -15.00
C HIS A 143 9.26 5.16 -15.58
N GLY A 144 9.89 5.22 -16.76
CA GLY A 144 10.24 6.44 -17.50
C GLY A 144 11.29 7.35 -16.85
N MET A 145 11.29 7.49 -15.52
CA MET A 145 12.28 8.25 -14.74
C MET A 145 13.55 7.45 -14.43
N PRO A 146 13.49 6.14 -14.11
CA PRO A 146 14.70 5.36 -13.85
C PRO A 146 15.66 5.29 -15.02
N GLU A 147 15.15 5.27 -16.26
CA GLU A 147 15.96 5.34 -17.49
C GLU A 147 16.80 6.62 -17.58
N ARG A 148 16.42 7.66 -16.82
CA ARG A 148 17.13 8.95 -16.70
C ARG A 148 17.93 9.06 -15.39
N GLY A 149 18.06 7.97 -14.64
CA GLY A 149 18.72 7.96 -13.32
C GLY A 149 17.90 8.59 -12.19
N LEU A 150 16.60 8.81 -12.38
CA LEU A 150 15.70 9.46 -11.41
C LEU A 150 14.64 8.50 -10.87
N GLY A 151 13.84 8.93 -9.90
CA GLY A 151 12.80 8.09 -9.32
C GLY A 151 13.38 6.83 -8.68
N ALA A 152 12.86 5.65 -9.01
CA ALA A 152 13.29 4.39 -8.40
C ALA A 152 14.80 4.10 -8.59
N ALA A 153 15.47 4.67 -9.59
CA ALA A 153 16.93 4.55 -9.72
C ALA A 153 17.67 5.21 -8.52
N ILE A 154 17.11 6.29 -7.96
CA ILE A 154 17.55 6.89 -6.70
C ILE A 154 17.08 6.03 -5.53
N GLY A 155 15.79 5.69 -5.48
CA GLY A 155 15.19 4.96 -4.36
C GLY A 155 15.72 3.55 -4.11
N GLN A 156 16.42 2.97 -5.08
CA GLN A 156 17.11 1.69 -4.96
C GLN A 156 18.51 1.80 -4.36
N GLN A 157 19.03 3.03 -4.18
CA GLN A 157 20.39 3.29 -3.70
C GLN A 157 20.36 4.04 -2.36
N ALA A 158 20.70 3.34 -1.29
CA ALA A 158 20.68 3.87 0.08
C ALA A 158 21.48 5.19 0.21
N ASP A 159 22.68 5.27 -0.37
CA ASP A 159 23.51 6.47 -0.26
C ASP A 159 22.89 7.69 -0.92
N LEU A 160 22.32 7.55 -2.13
CA LEU A 160 21.63 8.64 -2.82
C LEU A 160 20.39 9.10 -2.06
N VAL A 161 19.60 8.16 -1.52
CA VAL A 161 18.44 8.48 -0.68
C VAL A 161 18.86 9.31 0.53
N ARG A 162 19.91 8.89 1.25
CA ARG A 162 20.44 9.64 2.40
C ARG A 162 20.92 11.02 1.99
N GLU A 163 21.73 11.10 0.93
CA GLU A 163 22.34 12.33 0.46
C GLU A 163 21.28 13.37 0.08
N LEU A 164 20.34 13.02 -0.80
CA LEU A 164 19.31 13.95 -1.27
C LEU A 164 18.37 14.36 -0.14
N THR A 165 17.97 13.42 0.72
CA THR A 165 17.15 13.75 1.91
C THR A 165 17.89 14.75 2.80
N THR A 166 19.20 14.57 3.02
CA THR A 166 20.03 15.49 3.81
C THR A 166 20.07 16.88 3.19
N HIS A 167 20.24 16.99 1.88
CA HIS A 167 20.29 18.27 1.18
C HIS A 167 18.98 19.04 1.28
N VAL A 168 17.84 18.35 1.11
CA VAL A 168 16.53 19.00 1.23
C VAL A 168 16.22 19.34 2.68
N LYS A 169 16.51 18.45 3.64
CA LYS A 169 16.25 18.69 5.07
C LYS A 169 16.96 19.94 5.60
N LYS A 170 18.15 20.27 5.08
CA LYS A 170 18.89 21.48 5.46
C LYS A 170 18.15 22.79 5.17
N ILE A 171 17.23 22.81 4.20
CA ILE A 171 16.54 24.03 3.75
C ILE A 171 15.04 24.02 4.06
N THR A 172 14.46 22.89 4.48
CA THR A 172 13.03 22.77 4.79
C THR A 172 12.76 22.92 6.27
N THR A 173 11.79 23.78 6.61
CA THR A 173 11.27 23.92 7.97
C THR A 173 10.02 23.08 8.22
N ILE A 174 9.29 22.76 7.15
CA ILE A 174 8.13 21.86 7.19
C ILE A 174 8.56 20.38 7.12
N PRO A 175 7.75 19.44 7.65
CA PRO A 175 8.06 18.02 7.64
C PRO A 175 8.37 17.45 6.26
N LEU A 176 9.37 16.57 6.21
CA LEU A 176 9.73 15.77 5.05
C LEU A 176 9.23 14.33 5.17
N ILE A 177 8.74 13.82 4.05
CA ILE A 177 8.29 12.45 3.87
C ILE A 177 9.13 11.86 2.74
N VAL A 178 9.77 10.72 2.94
CA VAL A 178 10.42 9.99 1.84
C VAL A 178 9.52 8.86 1.39
N LYS A 179 9.11 8.89 0.12
CA LYS A 179 8.30 7.82 -0.48
C LYS A 179 9.19 6.73 -1.05
N LEU A 180 9.02 5.50 -0.61
CA LEU A 180 9.89 4.37 -0.93
C LEU A 180 9.31 3.42 -1.99
N THR A 181 10.21 2.87 -2.81
CA THR A 181 9.91 1.92 -3.88
C THR A 181 9.96 0.50 -3.31
N PRO A 182 8.99 -0.37 -3.64
CA PRO A 182 9.06 -1.77 -3.24
C PRO A 182 10.05 -2.59 -4.08
N ASN A 183 10.58 -2.01 -5.16
CA ASN A 183 11.39 -2.68 -6.17
C ASN A 183 12.87 -2.78 -5.72
N VAL A 184 13.09 -3.31 -4.53
CA VAL A 184 14.41 -3.52 -3.89
C VAL A 184 14.45 -4.89 -3.23
N THR A 185 15.64 -5.46 -3.08
CA THR A 185 15.84 -6.74 -2.37
C THR A 185 15.46 -6.62 -0.90
N ASP A 186 15.95 -5.58 -0.23
CA ASP A 186 15.66 -5.28 1.15
C ASP A 186 15.33 -3.79 1.30
N ILE A 187 14.19 -3.50 1.90
CA ILE A 187 13.71 -2.14 2.12
C ILE A 187 14.38 -1.48 3.33
N ILE A 188 14.88 -2.27 4.29
CA ILE A 188 15.41 -1.76 5.56
C ILE A 188 16.59 -0.81 5.35
N PRO A 189 17.62 -1.14 4.54
CA PRO A 189 18.74 -0.24 4.31
C PRO A 189 18.31 1.10 3.69
N ILE A 190 17.34 1.08 2.78
CA ILE A 190 16.81 2.28 2.13
C ILE A 190 16.03 3.14 3.13
N ALA A 191 15.15 2.53 3.92
CA ALA A 191 14.40 3.22 4.96
C ALA A 191 15.32 3.86 6.01
N GLN A 192 16.33 3.12 6.48
CA GLN A 192 17.32 3.64 7.41
C GLN A 192 18.15 4.79 6.81
N ALA A 193 18.47 4.73 5.52
CA ALA A 193 19.14 5.82 4.83
C ALA A 193 18.29 7.10 4.78
N ALA A 194 16.99 6.97 4.49
CA ALA A 194 16.05 8.10 4.54
C ALA A 194 15.99 8.73 5.95
N ILE A 195 15.91 7.89 6.99
CA ILE A 195 15.92 8.33 8.40
C ILE A 195 17.23 9.06 8.74
N LYS A 196 18.38 8.48 8.38
CA LYS A 196 19.70 9.11 8.57
C LYS A 196 19.85 10.42 7.79
N GLY A 197 19.15 10.56 6.67
CA GLY A 197 19.07 11.80 5.91
C GLY A 197 18.16 12.86 6.54
N GLY A 198 17.42 12.52 7.59
CA GLY A 198 16.59 13.45 8.35
C GLY A 198 15.13 13.54 7.89
N THR A 199 14.60 12.50 7.22
CA THR A 199 13.15 12.44 6.95
C THR A 199 12.36 12.39 8.27
N ASP A 200 11.24 13.10 8.34
CA ASP A 200 10.37 13.11 9.51
C ASP A 200 9.36 11.95 9.49
N MET A 201 9.00 11.50 8.29
CA MET A 201 8.09 10.37 8.05
C MET A 201 8.51 9.58 6.80
N ILE A 202 7.97 8.37 6.65
CA ILE A 202 8.16 7.53 5.46
C ILE A 202 6.79 7.20 4.88
N SER A 203 6.64 7.22 3.55
CA SER A 203 5.47 6.65 2.89
C SER A 203 5.87 5.43 2.06
N ALA A 204 5.16 4.31 2.25
CA ALA A 204 5.50 3.05 1.59
C ALA A 204 4.24 2.22 1.32
N ILE A 205 4.05 1.65 0.14
CA ILE A 205 4.99 1.56 -1.01
C ILE A 205 4.51 2.36 -2.23
N ASN A 206 5.43 2.65 -3.15
CA ASN A 206 5.08 2.98 -4.53
C ASN A 206 4.65 1.72 -5.32
N THR A 207 4.35 1.84 -6.61
CA THR A 207 3.91 0.72 -7.44
C THR A 207 4.98 -0.35 -7.66
N ILE A 208 4.57 -1.59 -7.87
CA ILE A 208 5.44 -2.74 -8.15
C ILE A 208 5.69 -2.79 -9.66
N GLN A 209 6.94 -2.93 -10.10
CA GLN A 209 7.24 -3.03 -11.53
C GLN A 209 6.61 -4.30 -12.13
N CYS A 210 5.95 -4.17 -13.29
CA CYS A 210 5.28 -5.28 -13.95
C CYS A 210 5.30 -5.16 -15.47
N LEU A 211 4.79 -6.22 -16.12
CA LEU A 211 4.22 -6.22 -17.47
C LEU A 211 2.86 -6.91 -17.33
N ILE A 212 1.76 -6.22 -17.61
CA ILE A 212 0.41 -6.74 -17.28
C ILE A 212 -0.10 -7.78 -18.27
N GLY A 213 0.42 -7.77 -19.50
CA GLY A 213 -0.02 -8.71 -20.52
C GLY A 213 0.60 -8.49 -21.88
N ILE A 214 0.35 -9.46 -22.74
CA ILE A 214 0.71 -9.47 -24.16
C ILE A 214 -0.56 -9.84 -24.91
N ASP A 215 -0.90 -9.05 -25.93
CA ASP A 215 -1.99 -9.33 -26.83
C ASP A 215 -1.64 -10.57 -27.68
N LEU A 216 -2.50 -11.58 -27.71
CA LEU A 216 -2.18 -12.88 -28.32
C LEU A 216 -2.28 -12.90 -29.85
N ASP A 217 -2.94 -11.89 -30.45
CA ASP A 217 -3.10 -11.81 -31.91
C ASP A 217 -1.94 -11.02 -32.53
N THR A 218 -1.51 -9.94 -31.86
CA THR A 218 -0.47 -9.04 -32.34
C THR A 218 0.90 -9.31 -31.71
N PHE A 219 0.94 -10.04 -30.60
CA PHE A 219 2.11 -10.20 -29.71
C PHE A 219 2.63 -8.87 -29.14
N PHE A 220 1.83 -7.81 -29.19
CA PHE A 220 2.21 -6.53 -28.63
C PHE A 220 2.01 -6.52 -27.10
N PRO A 221 2.92 -5.90 -26.34
CA PRO A 221 2.72 -5.69 -24.92
C PRO A 221 1.55 -4.73 -24.67
N ILE A 222 0.88 -4.91 -23.53
CA ILE A 222 -0.28 -4.12 -23.11
C ILE A 222 0.14 -3.25 -21.91
N PRO A 223 -0.16 -1.92 -21.86
CA PRO A 223 -0.71 -1.10 -22.94
C PRO A 223 0.29 -0.96 -24.10
N SER A 224 -0.20 -0.91 -25.34
CA SER A 224 0.64 -0.76 -26.53
C SER A 224 0.61 0.66 -27.08
N VAL A 225 1.77 1.22 -27.39
CA VAL A 225 1.96 2.49 -28.09
C VAL A 225 2.75 2.19 -29.36
N GLY A 226 2.06 2.20 -30.50
CA GLY A 226 2.68 1.90 -31.80
C GLY A 226 3.30 0.50 -31.89
N GLY A 227 2.77 -0.48 -31.14
CA GLY A 227 3.29 -1.85 -31.10
C GLY A 227 4.29 -2.12 -29.97
N TYR A 228 4.67 -1.10 -29.19
CA TYR A 228 5.68 -1.19 -28.13
C TYR A 228 5.11 -0.82 -26.76
N SER A 229 5.81 -1.24 -25.70
CA SER A 229 5.55 -0.79 -24.33
C SER A 229 6.84 -0.84 -23.52
N THR A 230 6.75 -0.46 -22.25
CA THR A 230 7.82 -0.59 -21.25
C THR A 230 7.22 -1.16 -19.97
N TYR A 231 8.06 -1.56 -19.02
CA TYR A 231 7.58 -2.00 -17.71
C TYR A 231 6.90 -0.84 -16.99
N GLY A 232 5.65 -1.05 -16.57
CA GLY A 232 4.89 -0.08 -15.80
C GLY A 232 4.86 -0.39 -14.31
N GLY A 233 4.12 0.44 -13.59
CA GLY A 233 3.82 0.24 -12.18
C GLY A 233 2.46 -0.41 -11.96
N TYR A 234 2.45 -1.61 -11.38
CA TYR A 234 1.25 -2.29 -10.89
C TYR A 234 0.72 -1.66 -9.60
N SER A 235 -0.58 -1.41 -9.57
CA SER A 235 -1.33 -0.87 -8.44
C SER A 235 -2.68 -1.59 -8.29
N GLY A 236 -3.26 -1.57 -7.09
CA GLY A 236 -4.55 -2.22 -6.80
C GLY A 236 -4.44 -3.31 -5.72
N PRO A 237 -5.54 -3.99 -5.38
CA PRO A 237 -5.65 -4.92 -4.26
C PRO A 237 -4.53 -5.95 -4.15
N ALA A 238 -4.06 -6.50 -5.28
CA ALA A 238 -2.98 -7.50 -5.28
C ALA A 238 -1.62 -6.97 -4.78
N VAL A 239 -1.44 -5.66 -4.64
CA VAL A 239 -0.24 -5.05 -4.03
C VAL A 239 -0.25 -5.16 -2.50
N LYS A 240 -1.43 -5.28 -1.88
CA LYS A 240 -1.61 -5.21 -0.42
C LYS A 240 -0.66 -6.14 0.36
N PRO A 241 -0.46 -7.43 0.01
CA PRO A 241 0.45 -8.30 0.77
C PRO A 241 1.90 -7.80 0.77
N VAL A 242 2.36 -7.23 -0.34
CA VAL A 242 3.72 -6.65 -0.45
C VAL A 242 3.81 -5.37 0.37
N GLY A 243 2.80 -4.50 0.29
CA GLY A 243 2.77 -3.26 1.06
C GLY A 243 2.71 -3.50 2.57
N LEU A 244 1.90 -4.47 3.04
CA LEU A 244 1.85 -4.85 4.46
C LEU A 244 3.21 -5.34 4.95
N ARG A 245 3.89 -6.22 4.20
CA ARG A 245 5.25 -6.69 4.53
C ARG A 245 6.22 -5.52 4.68
N VAL A 246 6.26 -4.63 3.70
CA VAL A 246 7.20 -3.51 3.70
C VAL A 246 6.92 -2.54 4.83
N VAL A 247 5.65 -2.16 5.06
CA VAL A 247 5.26 -1.28 6.15
C VAL A 247 5.61 -1.90 7.50
N SER A 248 5.31 -3.19 7.72
CA SER A 248 5.64 -3.85 8.98
C SER A 248 7.15 -3.92 9.21
N GLN A 249 7.95 -4.18 8.17
CA GLN A 249 9.40 -4.19 8.26
C GLN A 249 9.96 -2.82 8.67
N ILE A 250 9.50 -1.75 8.02
CA ILE A 250 9.93 -0.38 8.36
C ILE A 250 9.52 -0.02 9.79
N ALA A 251 8.28 -0.35 10.19
CA ALA A 251 7.78 -0.07 11.53
C ALA A 251 8.47 -0.90 12.62
N GLN A 252 8.94 -2.12 12.33
CA GLN A 252 9.77 -2.90 13.25
C GLN A 252 11.19 -2.34 13.40
N ALA A 253 11.72 -1.72 12.34
CA ALA A 253 13.10 -1.25 12.31
C ALA A 253 13.31 0.12 12.96
N GLY A 254 12.26 0.88 13.26
CA GLY A 254 12.40 2.20 13.87
C GLY A 254 11.08 2.85 14.27
N SER A 255 11.16 4.01 14.91
CA SER A 255 10.01 4.78 15.42
C SER A 255 9.49 5.85 14.46
N THR A 256 10.12 6.02 13.29
CA THR A 256 9.69 7.01 12.29
C THR A 256 8.26 6.70 11.82
N PRO A 257 7.32 7.67 11.89
CA PRO A 257 5.95 7.44 11.45
C PRO A 257 5.88 6.97 9.98
N VAL A 258 5.12 5.90 9.74
CA VAL A 258 4.94 5.32 8.42
C VAL A 258 3.53 5.61 7.89
N ILE A 259 3.43 6.07 6.65
CA ILE A 259 2.18 6.17 5.90
C ILE A 259 2.08 4.94 4.99
N GLY A 260 1.09 4.09 5.24
CA GLY A 260 0.87 2.86 4.46
C GLY A 260 0.21 3.13 3.12
N ILE A 261 0.73 2.53 2.04
CA ILE A 261 0.22 2.67 0.67
C ILE A 261 0.32 1.31 -0.02
N GLY A 262 -0.73 0.92 -0.75
CA GLY A 262 -0.69 -0.25 -1.63
C GLY A 262 -1.90 -1.16 -1.46
N GLY A 263 -2.78 -1.20 -2.46
CA GLY A 263 -3.92 -2.12 -2.50
C GLY A 263 -5.03 -1.89 -1.47
N ILE A 264 -5.03 -0.72 -0.81
CA ILE A 264 -6.09 -0.34 0.14
C ILE A 264 -7.35 0.00 -0.65
N SER A 265 -8.41 -0.79 -0.43
CA SER A 265 -9.68 -0.65 -1.14
C SER A 265 -10.91 -0.73 -0.23
N SER A 266 -10.70 -1.08 1.04
CA SER A 266 -11.71 -1.20 2.09
C SER A 266 -11.17 -0.69 3.44
N TRP A 267 -12.06 -0.50 4.42
CA TRP A 267 -11.68 -0.15 5.77
C TRP A 267 -10.88 -1.27 6.45
N ASN A 268 -11.14 -2.55 6.15
CA ASN A 268 -10.39 -3.69 6.67
C ASN A 268 -8.91 -3.60 6.25
N ASP A 269 -8.66 -3.29 4.98
CA ASP A 269 -7.31 -3.12 4.46
C ASP A 269 -6.56 -2.03 5.23
N ALA A 270 -7.21 -0.88 5.45
CA ALA A 270 -6.62 0.22 6.19
C ALA A 270 -6.34 -0.15 7.66
N THR A 271 -7.26 -0.84 8.32
CA THR A 271 -7.07 -1.35 9.68
C THR A 271 -5.88 -2.32 9.77
N GLU A 272 -5.70 -3.20 8.77
CA GLU A 272 -4.53 -4.09 8.70
C GLU A 272 -3.22 -3.31 8.58
N TYR A 273 -3.16 -2.25 7.75
CA TYR A 273 -1.98 -1.38 7.68
C TYR A 273 -1.69 -0.68 9.02
N ILE A 274 -2.72 -0.23 9.73
CA ILE A 274 -2.56 0.39 11.05
C ILE A 274 -2.03 -0.63 12.06
N LEU A 275 -2.60 -1.84 12.10
CA LEU A 275 -2.10 -2.95 12.92
C LEU A 275 -0.65 -3.32 12.59
N ALA A 276 -0.26 -3.19 11.31
CA ALA A 276 1.11 -3.38 10.82
C ALA A 276 2.03 -2.17 11.06
N GLY A 277 1.56 -1.11 11.72
CA GLY A 277 2.39 0.01 12.18
C GLY A 277 2.19 1.33 11.43
N ALA A 278 1.32 1.39 10.42
CA ALA A 278 1.03 2.65 9.73
C ALA A 278 0.29 3.65 10.66
N SER A 279 0.68 4.91 10.59
CA SER A 279 0.04 6.02 11.31
C SER A 279 -1.18 6.58 10.57
N ALA A 280 -1.13 6.52 9.24
CA ALA A 280 -2.20 6.86 8.31
C ALA A 280 -2.01 6.04 7.02
N VAL A 281 -2.97 6.09 6.12
CA VAL A 281 -2.93 5.36 4.85
C VAL A 281 -3.19 6.27 3.65
N GLN A 282 -2.49 6.02 2.53
CA GLN A 282 -2.82 6.65 1.25
C GLN A 282 -3.59 5.68 0.32
N VAL A 283 -4.56 6.22 -0.39
CA VAL A 283 -5.42 5.48 -1.34
C VAL A 283 -5.35 6.12 -2.73
N CYS A 284 -5.23 5.29 -3.77
CA CYS A 284 -5.20 5.75 -5.18
C CYS A 284 -6.13 4.91 -6.06
N SER A 285 -5.78 3.64 -6.31
CA SER A 285 -6.46 2.81 -7.31
C SER A 285 -7.96 2.65 -7.03
N ALA A 286 -8.34 2.44 -5.76
CA ALA A 286 -9.75 2.33 -5.38
C ALA A 286 -10.57 3.59 -5.73
N VAL A 287 -9.96 4.78 -5.60
CA VAL A 287 -10.62 6.06 -5.98
C VAL A 287 -10.77 6.16 -7.49
N MET A 288 -9.83 5.61 -8.27
CA MET A 288 -9.88 5.68 -9.74
C MET A 288 -11.10 4.95 -10.33
N TRP A 289 -11.63 3.89 -9.69
CA TRP A 289 -12.84 3.20 -10.16
C TRP A 289 -14.07 3.34 -9.27
N ARG A 290 -13.94 3.76 -8.00
CA ARG A 290 -15.09 3.98 -7.08
C ARG A 290 -15.41 5.46 -6.85
N GLY A 291 -14.55 6.37 -7.30
CA GLY A 291 -14.65 7.81 -7.04
C GLY A 291 -14.30 8.20 -5.60
N TYR A 292 -14.27 9.51 -5.32
CA TYR A 292 -13.92 10.05 -4.01
C TYR A 292 -14.88 9.63 -2.89
N GLY A 293 -16.13 9.32 -3.24
CA GLY A 293 -17.18 8.94 -2.30
C GLY A 293 -16.92 7.65 -1.51
N ILE A 294 -15.95 6.82 -1.93
CA ILE A 294 -15.49 5.64 -1.19
C ILE A 294 -15.07 5.97 0.25
N ILE A 295 -14.61 7.20 0.50
CA ILE A 295 -14.22 7.66 1.83
C ILE A 295 -15.29 7.42 2.89
N ARG A 296 -16.58 7.54 2.55
CA ARG A 296 -17.69 7.28 3.47
C ARG A 296 -17.70 5.84 3.98
N GLU A 297 -17.50 4.87 3.09
CA GLU A 297 -17.39 3.45 3.47
C GLU A 297 -16.14 3.20 4.33
N LEU A 298 -15.02 3.84 3.95
CA LEU A 298 -13.76 3.70 4.69
C LEU A 298 -13.88 4.23 6.12
N THR A 299 -14.46 5.42 6.30
CA THR A 299 -14.62 6.05 7.62
C THR A 299 -15.67 5.36 8.46
N THR A 300 -16.82 4.99 7.88
CA THR A 300 -17.90 4.31 8.62
C THR A 300 -17.44 2.94 9.09
N GLY A 301 -16.89 2.12 8.20
CA GLY A 301 -16.47 0.77 8.58
C GLY A 301 -15.34 0.75 9.60
N LEU A 302 -14.39 1.69 9.54
CA LEU A 302 -13.37 1.83 10.58
C LEU A 302 -13.99 2.26 11.92
N SER A 303 -14.92 3.21 11.92
CA SER A 303 -15.59 3.69 13.14
C SER A 303 -16.39 2.58 13.81
N GLU A 304 -17.19 1.84 13.03
CA GLU A 304 -17.99 0.69 13.50
C GLU A 304 -17.10 -0.42 14.06
N TYR A 305 -16.00 -0.75 13.38
CA TYR A 305 -15.03 -1.73 13.89
C TYR A 305 -14.43 -1.32 15.24
N LEU A 306 -14.00 -0.06 15.36
CA LEU A 306 -13.44 0.45 16.63
C LEU A 306 -14.50 0.45 17.74
N GLU A 307 -15.76 0.76 17.41
CA GLU A 307 -16.87 0.69 18.34
C GLU A 307 -17.19 -0.72 18.80
N GLU A 308 -17.33 -1.67 17.88
CA GLU A 308 -17.55 -3.09 18.20
C GLU A 308 -16.46 -3.65 19.12
N LYS A 309 -15.21 -3.21 18.93
CA LYS A 309 -14.06 -3.62 19.75
C LYS A 309 -13.85 -2.79 21.01
N GLY A 310 -14.67 -1.76 21.27
CA GLY A 310 -14.50 -0.87 22.42
C GLY A 310 -13.18 -0.09 22.41
N LEU A 311 -12.64 0.20 21.23
CA LEU A 311 -11.37 0.91 21.03
C LEU A 311 -11.61 2.42 20.85
N SER A 312 -10.74 3.24 21.44
CA SER A 312 -10.88 4.70 21.43
C SER A 312 -10.41 5.37 20.13
N GLY A 313 -9.60 4.68 19.32
CA GLY A 313 -9.19 5.16 18.01
C GLY A 313 -8.12 4.32 17.31
N PRO A 314 -7.70 4.71 16.10
CA PRO A 314 -6.65 4.03 15.35
C PRO A 314 -5.31 3.95 16.11
N ASP A 315 -4.98 5.00 16.87
CA ASP A 315 -3.70 5.09 17.59
C ASP A 315 -3.52 3.96 18.61
N VAL A 316 -4.61 3.47 19.23
CA VAL A 316 -4.51 2.39 20.24
C VAL A 316 -4.31 1.00 19.64
N ILE A 317 -4.45 0.84 18.33
CA ILE A 317 -4.17 -0.42 17.62
C ILE A 317 -2.93 -0.35 16.74
N ARG A 318 -2.35 0.84 16.57
CA ARG A 318 -1.17 1.05 15.74
C ARG A 318 -0.05 0.10 16.16
N GLY A 319 0.43 -0.70 15.21
CA GLY A 319 1.55 -1.62 15.42
C GLY A 319 1.26 -2.82 16.33
N LYS A 320 0.01 -3.05 16.76
CA LYS A 320 -0.32 -4.17 17.66
C LYS A 320 -0.04 -5.56 17.08
N ALA A 321 0.14 -5.69 15.76
CA ALA A 321 0.54 -6.94 15.13
C ALA A 321 2.06 -7.14 15.03
N LEU A 322 2.87 -6.10 15.29
CA LEU A 322 4.32 -6.15 15.01
C LEU A 322 5.05 -7.20 15.84
N SER A 323 4.66 -7.41 17.10
CA SER A 323 5.27 -8.45 17.95
C SER A 323 4.89 -9.88 17.54
N GLN A 324 3.83 -10.04 16.74
CA GLN A 324 3.33 -11.32 16.25
C GLN A 324 3.94 -11.67 14.88
N ILE A 325 4.50 -10.68 14.17
CA ILE A 325 5.22 -10.87 12.91
C ILE A 325 6.67 -11.19 13.25
N THR A 326 7.01 -12.47 13.26
CA THR A 326 8.29 -12.98 13.76
C THR A 326 8.94 -13.95 12.77
N SER A 327 10.19 -14.32 13.03
CA SER A 327 10.92 -15.30 12.22
C SER A 327 10.26 -16.67 12.31
N HIS A 328 10.37 -17.45 11.23
CA HIS A 328 9.81 -18.80 11.18
C HIS A 328 10.25 -19.63 12.40
N GLU A 329 11.53 -19.59 12.76
CA GLU A 329 12.16 -20.29 13.92
C GLU A 329 11.52 -20.01 15.28
N THR A 330 10.71 -18.97 15.46
CA THR A 330 10.06 -18.66 16.75
C THR A 330 8.62 -19.16 16.86
N LEU A 331 7.99 -19.60 15.75
CA LEU A 331 6.62 -20.09 15.74
C LEU A 331 6.44 -21.34 16.63
N ASN A 332 5.36 -21.50 17.39
CA ASN A 332 5.29 -22.63 18.32
C ASN A 332 5.00 -23.96 17.58
N ARG A 333 5.96 -24.91 17.57
CA ARG A 333 5.83 -26.23 16.91
C ARG A 333 4.90 -27.19 17.62
N ASN A 334 4.65 -26.93 18.91
CA ASN A 334 3.75 -27.72 19.73
C ASN A 334 2.29 -27.27 19.58
N ILE A 335 2.01 -26.18 18.86
CA ILE A 335 0.65 -25.75 18.55
C ILE A 335 0.41 -26.04 17.07
N ARG A 336 -0.59 -26.87 16.77
CA ARG A 336 -0.97 -27.20 15.39
C ARG A 336 -2.43 -26.87 15.15
N GLY A 337 -2.74 -26.29 14.00
CA GLY A 337 -4.12 -26.23 13.53
C GLY A 337 -4.47 -27.54 12.85
N VAL A 338 -5.48 -28.26 13.30
CA VAL A 338 -5.94 -29.52 12.66
C VAL A 338 -7.24 -29.25 11.90
N PRO A 339 -7.39 -29.74 10.65
CA PRO A 339 -8.60 -29.50 9.90
C PRO A 339 -9.77 -30.31 10.46
N PHE A 340 -10.88 -29.62 10.70
CA PHE A 340 -12.15 -30.20 11.09
C PHE A 340 -13.19 -29.92 10.00
N VAL A 341 -13.99 -30.94 9.67
CA VAL A 341 -15.01 -30.86 8.62
C VAL A 341 -16.40 -30.85 9.27
N ASN A 342 -17.16 -29.77 9.06
CA ASN A 342 -18.59 -29.72 9.33
C ASN A 342 -19.35 -30.42 8.19
N GLN A 343 -19.82 -31.64 8.45
CA GLN A 343 -20.51 -32.46 7.45
C GLN A 343 -21.88 -31.90 7.06
N ASP A 344 -22.54 -31.15 7.94
CA ASP A 344 -23.88 -30.60 7.68
C ASP A 344 -23.85 -29.47 6.65
N THR A 345 -22.75 -28.72 6.61
CA THR A 345 -22.54 -27.65 5.61
C THR A 345 -21.79 -28.12 4.36
N CYS A 346 -21.29 -29.35 4.35
CA CYS A 346 -20.46 -29.87 3.27
C CYS A 346 -21.27 -30.12 2.01
N THR A 347 -20.92 -29.45 0.92
CA THR A 347 -21.61 -29.56 -0.38
C THR A 347 -21.12 -30.74 -1.23
N LYS A 348 -20.19 -31.56 -0.73
CA LYS A 348 -19.62 -32.72 -1.44
C LYS A 348 -18.94 -32.39 -2.79
N CYS A 349 -18.52 -31.15 -3.00
CA CYS A 349 -17.91 -30.71 -4.26
C CYS A 349 -16.55 -31.35 -4.58
N GLY A 350 -15.86 -31.91 -3.57
CA GLY A 350 -14.57 -32.59 -3.75
C GLY A 350 -13.35 -31.69 -3.94
N THR A 351 -13.49 -30.36 -3.93
CA THR A 351 -12.35 -29.43 -4.12
C THR A 351 -11.22 -29.68 -3.12
N CYS A 352 -11.55 -29.86 -1.84
CA CYS A 352 -10.58 -30.17 -0.80
C CYS A 352 -9.87 -31.53 -1.01
N VAL A 353 -10.57 -32.51 -1.59
CA VAL A 353 -9.98 -33.82 -1.95
C VAL A 353 -8.95 -33.63 -3.06
N ILE A 354 -9.31 -32.93 -4.13
CA ILE A 354 -8.38 -32.64 -5.24
C ILE A 354 -7.17 -31.86 -4.73
N SER A 355 -7.39 -30.78 -3.98
CA SER A 355 -6.29 -29.97 -3.45
C SER A 355 -5.37 -30.75 -2.51
N CYS A 356 -5.90 -31.65 -1.68
CA CYS A 356 -5.06 -32.48 -0.81
C CYS A 356 -4.35 -33.60 -1.61
N ARG A 357 -5.01 -34.19 -2.60
CA ARG A 357 -4.46 -35.26 -3.44
C ARG A 357 -3.32 -34.74 -4.33
N ASP A 358 -3.51 -33.61 -4.99
CA ASP A 358 -2.61 -33.15 -6.05
C ASP A 358 -1.70 -32.00 -5.61
N GLY A 359 -2.04 -31.32 -4.51
CA GLY A 359 -1.27 -30.20 -3.95
C GLY A 359 -0.92 -30.35 -2.47
N GLY A 360 -1.11 -31.54 -1.90
CA GLY A 360 -0.88 -31.80 -0.48
C GLY A 360 -0.40 -33.23 -0.21
N TYR A 361 -1.02 -33.87 0.78
CA TYR A 361 -0.53 -35.11 1.41
C TYR A 361 -1.50 -36.29 1.29
N GLN A 362 -2.41 -36.24 0.32
CA GLN A 362 -3.34 -37.35 -0.02
C GLN A 362 -4.14 -37.87 1.19
N ALA A 363 -4.46 -36.97 2.13
CA ALA A 363 -5.09 -37.28 3.41
C ALA A 363 -6.61 -37.14 3.41
N ILE A 364 -7.24 -36.70 2.31
CA ILE A 364 -8.69 -36.47 2.25
C ILE A 364 -9.30 -37.37 1.18
N ARG A 365 -10.41 -38.04 1.51
CA ARG A 365 -11.18 -38.87 0.58
C ARG A 365 -12.66 -38.52 0.58
N MET A 366 -13.31 -38.77 -0.55
CA MET A 366 -14.77 -38.72 -0.65
C MET A 366 -15.40 -39.87 0.13
N THR A 367 -16.57 -39.62 0.73
CA THR A 367 -17.40 -40.61 1.43
C THR A 367 -18.88 -40.33 1.15
N ASN A 368 -19.76 -41.26 1.54
CA ASN A 368 -21.20 -41.08 1.38
C ASN A 368 -21.76 -39.87 2.17
N LYS A 369 -21.12 -39.52 3.30
CA LYS A 369 -21.55 -38.43 4.17
C LYS A 369 -20.92 -37.07 3.83
N GLY A 370 -19.90 -37.04 2.97
CA GLY A 370 -19.11 -35.83 2.73
C GLY A 370 -17.67 -36.18 2.41
N VAL A 371 -16.73 -35.53 3.09
CA VAL A 371 -15.30 -35.84 3.00
C VAL A 371 -14.79 -36.32 4.35
N ALA A 372 -13.85 -37.26 4.33
CA ALA A 372 -13.17 -37.73 5.52
C ALA A 372 -11.67 -37.40 5.42
N ILE A 373 -11.10 -36.96 6.54
CA ILE A 373 -9.68 -36.67 6.67
C ILE A 373 -9.03 -37.80 7.47
N ASP A 374 -8.04 -38.45 6.87
CA ASP A 374 -7.13 -39.37 7.53
C ASP A 374 -6.13 -38.55 8.35
N GLN A 375 -6.31 -38.55 9.67
CA GLN A 375 -5.52 -37.74 10.60
C GLN A 375 -4.07 -38.25 10.74
N GLU A 376 -3.80 -39.51 10.43
CA GLU A 376 -2.43 -40.05 10.46
C GLU A 376 -1.62 -39.57 9.27
N ARG A 377 -2.27 -39.34 8.12
CA ARG A 377 -1.64 -38.81 6.90
C ARG A 377 -1.66 -37.29 6.80
N CYS A 378 -2.53 -36.62 7.56
CA CYS A 378 -2.72 -35.18 7.42
C CYS A 378 -1.53 -34.38 7.98
N ASP A 379 -0.83 -33.65 7.11
CA ASP A 379 0.24 -32.74 7.53
C ASP A 379 -0.26 -31.43 8.17
N ASN A 380 -1.57 -31.20 8.19
CA ASN A 380 -2.18 -30.00 8.79
C ASN A 380 -1.83 -28.67 8.08
N CYS A 381 -1.49 -28.71 6.79
CA CYS A 381 -1.06 -27.56 6.00
C CYS A 381 -2.14 -26.49 5.73
N SER A 382 -3.38 -26.69 6.17
CA SER A 382 -4.56 -25.82 6.00
C SER A 382 -5.12 -25.63 4.59
N LEU A 383 -4.44 -26.10 3.53
CA LEU A 383 -4.87 -25.87 2.13
C LEU A 383 -6.33 -26.22 1.87
N CYS A 384 -6.82 -27.36 2.41
CA CYS A 384 -8.20 -27.81 2.26
C CYS A 384 -9.24 -26.82 2.82
N SER A 385 -8.92 -26.09 3.89
CA SER A 385 -9.78 -25.07 4.48
C SER A 385 -9.88 -23.83 3.60
N LEU A 386 -8.78 -23.44 2.95
CA LEU A 386 -8.68 -22.24 2.14
C LEU A 386 -9.39 -22.38 0.78
N VAL A 387 -9.43 -23.60 0.23
CA VAL A 387 -10.09 -23.87 -1.06
C VAL A 387 -11.56 -24.29 -0.92
N CYS A 388 -12.07 -24.49 0.31
CA CYS A 388 -13.42 -24.97 0.53
C CYS A 388 -14.45 -23.86 0.25
N PRO A 389 -15.27 -23.95 -0.83
CA PRO A 389 -16.17 -22.86 -1.22
C PRO A 389 -17.28 -22.62 -0.19
N SER A 390 -17.72 -23.65 0.51
CA SER A 390 -18.74 -23.58 1.56
C SER A 390 -18.18 -23.26 2.94
N LYS A 391 -16.86 -23.06 3.08
CA LYS A 391 -16.16 -22.85 4.36
C LYS A 391 -16.47 -23.93 5.41
N SER A 392 -16.75 -25.15 4.96
CA SER A 392 -17.11 -26.29 5.83
C SER A 392 -15.91 -26.93 6.51
N ILE A 393 -14.69 -26.51 6.16
CA ILE A 393 -13.46 -26.99 6.78
C ILE A 393 -12.82 -25.83 7.53
N THR A 394 -12.58 -26.02 8.83
CA THR A 394 -11.94 -25.02 9.70
C THR A 394 -10.70 -25.62 10.37
N MET A 395 -9.71 -24.78 10.68
CA MET A 395 -8.52 -25.20 11.41
C MET A 395 -8.74 -25.02 12.92
N ILE A 396 -8.73 -26.11 13.69
CA ILE A 396 -8.86 -26.08 15.15
C ILE A 396 -7.46 -26.15 15.76
N SER A 397 -7.11 -25.17 16.59
CA SER A 397 -5.80 -25.17 17.25
C SER A 397 -5.76 -26.19 18.39
N ILE A 398 -4.79 -27.09 18.36
CA ILE A 398 -4.51 -28.07 19.40
C ILE A 398 -3.07 -27.92 19.90
N ARG A 399 -2.86 -28.22 21.18
CA ARG A 399 -1.53 -28.36 21.76
C ARG A 399 -1.13 -29.83 21.71
N MET A 400 -0.02 -30.11 21.04
CA MET A 400 0.61 -31.43 21.09
C MET A 400 1.22 -31.61 22.48
N ASP A 401 0.74 -32.60 23.23
CA ASP A 401 1.48 -33.08 24.40
C ASP A 401 2.81 -33.66 23.92
N ARG A 402 3.90 -33.38 24.66
CA ARG A 402 5.24 -33.88 24.32
C ARG A 402 5.22 -35.41 24.28
N GLN A 403 4.95 -36.02 23.14
CA GLN A 403 5.38 -37.39 22.88
C GLN A 403 6.89 -37.32 22.63
N GLY A 404 7.61 -38.02 23.50
CA GLY A 404 9.03 -37.82 23.76
C GLY A 404 9.92 -37.84 22.53
N ALA A 405 11.07 -37.19 22.68
CA ALA A 405 12.28 -37.53 21.97
C ALA A 405 12.39 -39.06 21.92
N LYS A 406 12.12 -39.65 20.76
CA LYS A 406 12.59 -41.00 20.48
C LYS A 406 14.09 -40.86 20.25
N SER A 407 14.81 -41.35 21.27
CA SER A 407 16.21 -41.77 21.33
C SER A 407 16.92 -41.95 20.00
#